data_AF-B9T081-F1
#
_entry.id   AF-B9T081-F1
#
_cell.length_a   1.000
_cell.length_b   1.000
_cell.length_c   1.000
_cell.angle_alpha   90.00
_cell.angle_beta   90.00
_cell.angle_gamma   90.00
#
_symmetry.space_group_name_H-M   'P 1'
#
loop_
_entity.id
_entity.type
_entity.pdbx_description
1 polymer ?
#
loop_
_entity_poly.entity_id
_entity_poly.type
_entity_poly.pdbx_seq_one_letter_code
_entity_poly.pdbx_strand_id
1 'polypeptide(L)' 'VLLSVLDELEGTADGYYVVVGGITPTPLGEGKSTTTVGLCQALGAFLDKKVVTCLRQPSQGSTFGIKGGAAGGG' A
#
# COMPACT_ATOMS: atom_id res chain seq x y z
N VAL A 1 4.33 18.16 -11.75
CA VAL A 1 5.27 17.28 -11.01
C VAL A 1 6.06 16.54 -12.07
N LEU A 2 7.37 16.70 -12.11
CA LEU A 2 8.22 16.01 -13.08
C LEU A 2 8.56 14.62 -12.53
N LEU A 3 8.38 13.58 -13.34
CA LEU A 3 8.68 12.18 -13.02
C LEU A 3 10.01 11.75 -13.69
N SER A 4 11.05 12.58 -13.62
CA SER A 4 12.34 12.32 -14.27
C SER A 4 12.99 10.99 -13.86
N VAL A 5 12.65 10.49 -12.67
CA VAL A 5 13.08 9.16 -12.18
C VAL A 5 12.57 8.02 -13.08
N LEU A 6 11.43 8.18 -13.75
CA LEU A 6 10.94 7.15 -14.68
C LEU A 6 11.84 7.04 -15.92
N ASP A 7 12.32 8.18 -16.43
CA ASP A 7 13.26 8.23 -17.56
C ASP A 7 14.61 7.60 -17.17
N GLU A 8 15.07 7.83 -15.94
CA GLU A 8 16.30 7.22 -15.40
C GLU A 8 16.21 5.70 -15.22
N LEU A 9 15.00 5.18 -14.96
CA LEU A 9 14.74 3.76 -14.78
C LEU A 9 14.40 3.03 -16.09
N GLU A 10 14.34 3.74 -17.22
CA GLU A 10 14.04 3.16 -18.51
C GLU A 10 15.06 2.05 -18.88
N GLY A 11 14.56 0.88 -19.27
CA GLY A 11 15.40 -0.28 -19.58
C GLY A 11 15.89 -1.11 -18.39
N THR A 12 15.59 -0.70 -17.15
CA THR A 12 15.78 -1.58 -15.99
C THR A 12 14.70 -2.65 -15.92
N ALA A 13 15.04 -3.83 -15.40
CA ALA A 13 14.06 -4.91 -15.25
C ALA A 13 13.10 -4.63 -14.10
N ASP A 14 11.81 -4.87 -14.33
CA ASP A 14 10.79 -4.74 -13.29
C ASP A 14 11.01 -5.71 -12.12
N GLY A 15 10.66 -5.24 -10.93
CA GLY A 15 10.59 -6.09 -9.74
C GLY A 15 9.35 -6.99 -9.72
N TYR A 16 9.22 -7.77 -8.65
CA TYR A 16 8.01 -8.55 -8.41
C TYR A 16 6.84 -7.64 -8.04
N TYR A 17 5.69 -7.86 -8.69
CA TYR A 17 4.45 -7.14 -8.40
C TYR A 17 3.48 -8.03 -7.63
N VAL A 18 3.12 -7.63 -6.42
CA VAL A 18 2.21 -8.36 -5.54
C VAL A 18 0.95 -7.53 -5.28
N VAL A 19 -0.21 -8.09 -5.61
CA VAL A 19 -1.52 -7.45 -5.39
C VAL A 19 -2.19 -8.04 -4.17
N VAL A 20 -2.57 -7.20 -3.21
CA VAL A 20 -3.37 -7.60 -2.05
C VAL A 20 -4.84 -7.35 -2.35
N GLY A 21 -5.55 -8.43 -2.65
CA GLY A 21 -7.00 -8.44 -2.84
C GLY A 21 -7.77 -8.66 -1.53
N GLY A 22 -9.09 -8.57 -1.59
CA GLY A 22 -9.95 -9.09 -0.54
C GLY A 22 -11.35 -9.38 -1.05
N ILE A 23 -12.13 -10.07 -0.22
CA ILE A 23 -13.51 -10.46 -0.52
C ILE A 23 -14.44 -9.24 -0.56
N THR A 24 -15.70 -9.48 -0.95
CA THR A 24 -16.79 -8.50 -0.84
C THR A 24 -16.81 -7.90 0.57
N PRO A 25 -16.78 -6.55 0.70
CA PRO A 25 -16.75 -5.90 2.00
C PRO A 25 -17.94 -6.29 2.87
N THR A 26 -17.66 -6.48 4.16
CA THR A 26 -18.61 -6.81 5.22
C THR A 26 -18.53 -5.75 6.33
N PRO A 27 -19.55 -5.63 7.19
CA PRO A 27 -19.51 -4.68 8.31
C PRO A 27 -18.39 -4.93 9.33
N LEU A 28 -17.78 -6.12 9.35
CA LEU A 28 -16.70 -6.47 10.29
C LEU A 28 -15.33 -5.92 9.85
N GLY A 29 -15.16 -5.63 8.56
CA GLY A 29 -13.91 -5.16 7.97
C GLY A 29 -12.89 -6.28 7.71
N GLU A 30 -12.22 -6.20 6.57
CA GLU A 30 -11.32 -7.27 6.10
C GLU A 30 -9.83 -6.96 6.29
N GLY A 31 -9.47 -5.75 6.71
CA GLY A 31 -8.06 -5.41 7.00
C GLY A 31 -7.12 -5.34 5.79
N LYS A 32 -7.63 -5.20 4.56
CA LYS A 32 -6.82 -5.20 3.32
C LYS A 32 -5.57 -4.28 3.37
N SER A 33 -5.75 -3.03 3.82
CA SER A 33 -4.64 -2.07 3.95
C SER A 33 -3.65 -2.49 5.04
N THR A 34 -4.13 -3.05 6.16
CA THR A 34 -3.28 -3.60 7.22
C THR A 34 -2.42 -4.73 6.69
N THR A 35 -3.00 -5.68 5.96
CA THR A 35 -2.27 -6.79 5.34
C THR A 35 -1.22 -6.30 4.35
N THR A 36 -1.55 -5.27 3.56
CA THR A 36 -0.61 -4.68 2.58
C THR A 36 0.62 -4.08 3.26
N VAL A 37 0.43 -3.34 4.35
CA VAL A 37 1.53 -2.74 5.12
C VAL A 37 2.32 -3.82 5.86
N GLY A 38 1.63 -4.75 6.54
CA GLY A 38 2.25 -5.83 7.30
C GLY A 38 3.07 -6.79 6.44
N LEU A 39 2.60 -7.10 5.23
CA LEU A 39 3.35 -7.92 4.27
C LEU A 39 4.67 -7.25 3.88
N CYS A 40 4.63 -5.94 3.57
CA CYS A 40 5.82 -5.16 3.25
C CYS A 40 6.79 -5.10 4.44
N GLN A 41 6.28 -4.88 5.66
CA GLN A 41 7.08 -4.92 6.88
C GLN A 41 7.73 -6.29 7.08
N ALA A 42 7.01 -7.38 6.86
CA ALA A 42 7.55 -8.72 7.03
C ALA A 42 8.64 -9.05 6.02
N LEU A 43 8.43 -8.71 4.74
CA LEU A 43 9.41 -8.88 3.67
C LEU A 43 10.68 -8.08 3.93
N GLY A 44 10.55 -6.83 4.38
CA GLY A 44 11.70 -5.97 4.68
C GLY A 44 12.42 -6.36 5.97
N ALA A 45 11.69 -6.46 7.09
CA ALA A 45 12.28 -6.61 8.41
C ALA A 45 12.72 -8.03 8.76
N PHE A 46 12.06 -9.06 8.20
CA PHE A 46 12.34 -10.46 8.56
C PHE A 46 12.94 -11.29 7.43
N LEU A 47 12.84 -10.84 6.16
CA LEU A 47 13.29 -11.59 4.99
C LEU A 47 14.33 -10.85 4.14
N ASP A 48 14.80 -9.68 4.61
CA ASP A 48 15.84 -8.86 3.98
C ASP A 48 15.57 -8.56 2.49
N LYS A 49 14.31 -8.28 2.16
CA LYS A 49 13.90 -7.91 0.80
C LYS A 49 13.81 -6.40 0.64
N LYS A 50 14.35 -5.89 -0.46
CA LYS A 50 14.05 -4.53 -0.94
C LYS A 50 12.60 -4.50 -1.44
N VAL A 51 11.73 -3.87 -0.66
CA VAL A 51 10.29 -3.87 -0.90
C VAL A 51 9.69 -2.51 -0.60
N VAL A 52 8.63 -2.15 -1.33
CA VAL A 52 7.85 -0.95 -1.13
C VAL A 52 6.36 -1.28 -1.29
N THR A 53 5.51 -0.59 -0.54
CA THR A 53 4.05 -0.67 -0.67
C THR A 53 3.52 0.62 -1.27
N CYS A 54 2.60 0.49 -2.22
CA CYS A 54 1.91 1.62 -2.85
C CYS A 54 0.46 1.67 -2.36
N LEU A 55 0.04 2.81 -1.80
CA LEU A 55 -1.32 3.03 -1.27
C LEU A 55 -1.94 4.28 -1.90
N ARG A 56 -3.28 4.34 -1.85
CA ARG A 56 -4.02 5.53 -2.29
C ARG A 56 -4.11 6.56 -1.17
N GLN A 57 -4.00 7.84 -1.52
CA GLN A 57 -4.34 8.94 -0.64
C GLN A 57 -5.86 8.91 -0.33
N PRO A 58 -6.28 9.01 0.95
CA PRO A 58 -7.70 9.10 1.28
C PRO A 58 -8.28 10.47 0.93
N SER A 59 -9.60 10.54 0.75
CA SER A 59 -10.30 11.82 0.58
C SER A 59 -10.24 12.64 1.87
N GLN A 60 -9.96 13.94 1.74
CA GLN A 60 -9.97 14.85 2.89
C GLN A 60 -11.38 15.06 3.46
N GLY A 61 -12.43 15.01 2.60
CA GLY A 61 -13.80 15.25 3.04
C GLY A 61 -14.32 14.23 4.06
N SER A 62 -13.86 12.97 3.98
CA SER A 62 -14.26 11.94 4.95
C SER A 62 -13.72 12.19 6.35
N THR A 63 -12.58 12.88 6.47
CA THR A 63 -11.93 13.18 7.75
C THR A 63 -12.76 14.09 8.65
N PHE A 64 -13.55 14.99 8.07
CA PHE A 64 -14.41 15.94 8.81
C PHE A 64 -15.81 15.39 9.12
N GLY A 65 -16.13 14.18 8.65
CA GLY A 65 -17.39 13.50 8.92
C GLY A 65 -17.19 12.32 9.89
N ILE A 66 -17.40 11.12 9.37
CA ILE A 66 -17.38 9.87 10.16
C ILE A 66 -15.99 9.21 10.16
N LYS A 67 -15.08 9.56 9.24
CA LYS A 67 -13.88 8.74 8.96
C LYS A 67 -12.60 9.54 8.74
N GLY A 68 -11.85 9.76 9.83
CA GLY A 68 -10.39 9.76 9.81
C GLY A 68 -9.88 8.36 10.17
N GLY A 69 -8.88 7.83 9.47
CA GLY A 69 -8.37 6.48 9.73
C GLY A 69 -6.95 6.29 9.25
N ALA A 70 -6.24 5.32 9.83
CA ALA A 70 -4.86 5.02 9.45
C ALA A 70 -4.76 4.49 8.01
N ALA A 71 -3.60 4.71 7.38
CA ALA A 71 -3.23 4.00 6.15
C ALA A 71 -2.77 2.57 6.52
N GLY A 72 -3.73 1.68 6.80
CA GLY A 72 -3.51 0.39 7.46
C GLY A 72 -4.27 0.32 8.79
N GLY A 73 -3.70 -0.35 9.79
CA GLY A 73 -4.20 -0.33 11.18
C GLY A 73 -3.74 -1.55 11.99
N GLY A 74 -3.22 -1.30 13.20
CA GLY A 74 -2.77 -2.28 14.21
C GLY A 74 -3.36 -1.94 15.57
#